data_AF-A0A061HTI1-F1
#
_entry.id   AF-A0A061HTI1-F1
#
_cell.length_a   1.000
_cell.length_b   1.000
_cell.length_c   1.000
_cell.angle_alpha   90.00
_cell.angle_beta   90.00
_cell.angle_gamma   90.00
#
_symmetry.space_group_name_H-M   'P 1'
#
loop_
_entity.id
_entity.type
_entity.pdbx_description
1 polymer ?
#
loop_
_entity_poly.entity_id
_entity_poly.type
_entity_poly.pdbx_seq_one_letter_code
_entity_poly.pdbx_strand_id
1 'polypeptide(L)'
;MQKVSGYQWCDIEKCVKWMVPFAMAFREVGSSKLKHFRGVPMENAHNIQTHANSLDLLDKAQAKKAILSEQNRISPPPSGVLTPPPSSKKQNSEEETE
;
A
#
# COMPACT_ATOMS: atom_id res chain seq x y z
N MET A 1 6.80 -14.83 -8.68
CA MET A 1 6.31 -15.11 -7.30
C MET A 1 5.64 -16.48 -7.28
N GLN A 2 4.46 -16.64 -7.88
CA GLN A 2 3.72 -17.92 -7.98
C GLN A 2 4.58 -19.13 -8.39
N LYS A 3 5.42 -19.02 -9.45
CA LYS A 3 6.28 -20.14 -9.89
C LYS A 3 7.26 -20.66 -8.81
N VAL A 4 7.78 -19.78 -7.95
CA VAL A 4 8.83 -20.11 -6.98
C VAL A 4 8.30 -20.33 -5.57
N SER A 5 7.07 -19.90 -5.27
CA SER A 5 6.45 -20.02 -3.94
C SER A 5 5.12 -20.81 -3.92
N GLY A 6 4.47 -21.01 -5.07
CA GLY A 6 3.15 -21.64 -5.21
C GLY A 6 1.94 -20.73 -4.96
N TYR A 7 2.12 -19.59 -4.29
CA TYR A 7 1.01 -18.69 -3.93
C TYR A 7 0.38 -18.00 -5.14
N GLN A 8 -0.95 -17.99 -5.18
CA GLN A 8 -1.73 -17.19 -6.11
C GLN A 8 -1.69 -15.71 -5.70
N TRP A 9 -2.06 -14.82 -6.62
CA TRP A 9 -2.09 -13.39 -6.33
C TRP A 9 -3.02 -13.03 -5.17
N CYS A 10 -4.22 -13.63 -5.12
CA CYS A 10 -5.19 -13.41 -4.06
C CYS A 10 -4.65 -13.77 -2.66
N ASP A 11 -3.75 -14.75 -2.58
CA ASP A 11 -3.15 -15.20 -1.32
C ASP A 11 -2.21 -14.14 -0.73
N ILE A 12 -1.57 -13.34 -1.60
CA ILE A 12 -0.55 -12.37 -1.20
C ILE A 12 -0.98 -10.92 -1.33
N GLU A 13 -2.13 -10.65 -1.93
CA GLU A 13 -2.58 -9.29 -2.27
C GLU A 13 -2.55 -8.36 -1.04
N LYS A 14 -3.07 -8.83 0.10
CA LYS A 14 -3.09 -8.06 1.35
C LYS A 14 -1.67 -7.76 1.85
N CYS A 15 -0.77 -8.74 1.75
CA CYS A 15 0.64 -8.58 2.14
C CYS A 15 1.35 -7.58 1.22
N VAL A 16 1.16 -7.70 -0.10
CA VAL A 16 1.73 -6.75 -1.07
C VAL A 16 1.23 -5.33 -0.80
N LYS A 17 -0.09 -5.15 -0.62
CA LYS A 17 -0.70 -3.85 -0.28
C LYS A 17 -0.10 -3.25 0.98
N TRP A 18 0.10 -4.06 2.02
CA TRP A 18 0.74 -3.61 3.26
C TRP A 18 2.23 -3.25 3.08
N MET A 19 2.95 -3.97 2.23
CA MET A 19 4.39 -3.75 1.98
C MET A 19 4.70 -2.55 1.07
N VAL A 20 3.72 -2.00 0.34
CA VAL A 20 3.95 -0.90 -0.63
C VAL A 20 4.78 0.27 -0.06
N PRO A 21 4.47 0.84 1.10
CA PRO A 21 5.23 2.00 1.62
C PRO A 21 6.70 1.67 1.89
N PHE A 22 6.97 0.45 2.36
CA PHE A 22 8.33 -0.03 2.62
C PHE A 22 9.08 -0.22 1.30
N ALA A 23 8.46 -0.86 0.30
CA ALA A 23 9.06 -1.05 -1.01
C ALA A 23 9.42 0.29 -1.68
N MET A 24 8.57 1.32 -1.52
CA MET A 24 8.86 2.66 -2.01
C MET A 24 10.05 3.31 -1.28
N ALA A 25 10.09 3.24 0.05
CA ALA A 25 11.21 3.77 0.84
C ALA A 25 12.55 3.10 0.48
N PHE A 26 12.56 1.79 0.28
CA PHE A 26 13.76 1.06 -0.16
C PHE A 26 14.18 1.41 -1.60
N ARG A 27 13.23 1.62 -2.52
CA ARG A 27 13.54 1.99 -3.90
C ARG A 27 14.23 3.35 -4.03
N GLU A 28 13.92 4.30 -3.15
CA GLU A 28 14.54 5.62 -3.15
C GLU A 28 15.99 5.62 -2.67
N VAL A 29 16.31 4.77 -1.68
CA VAL A 29 17.68 4.65 -1.14
C VAL A 29 18.56 3.75 -2.01
N GLY A 30 17.94 2.84 -2.78
CA GLY A 30 18.63 1.88 -3.63
C GLY A 30 19.06 0.62 -2.86
N SER A 31 19.39 -0.42 -3.62
CA SER A 31 19.79 -1.72 -3.06
C SER A 31 21.23 -1.72 -2.55
N SER A 32 21.48 -2.42 -1.44
CA SER A 32 22.83 -2.64 -0.93
C SER A 32 23.60 -3.66 -1.79
N LYS A 33 24.92 -3.47 -1.88
CA LYS A 33 25.82 -4.44 -2.54
C LYS A 33 26.10 -5.63 -1.62
N LEU A 34 26.35 -6.79 -2.23
CA LEU A 34 26.83 -7.98 -1.52
C LEU A 34 28.19 -7.68 -0.87
N LYS A 35 28.30 -7.94 0.43
CA LYS A 35 29.52 -7.67 1.22
C LYS A 35 30.43 -8.90 1.25
N HIS A 36 31.73 -8.66 1.36
CA HIS A 36 32.70 -9.69 1.68
C HIS A 36 32.95 -9.71 3.20
N PHE A 37 33.06 -10.89 3.79
CA PHE A 37 33.33 -11.08 5.22
C PHE A 37 34.57 -11.95 5.39
N ARG A 38 35.52 -11.50 6.21
CA ARG A 38 36.75 -12.25 6.48
C ARG A 38 36.41 -13.62 7.07
N GLY A 39 36.98 -14.69 6.51
CA GLY A 39 36.76 -16.06 6.98
C GLY A 39 35.43 -16.68 6.53
N VAL A 40 34.63 -15.97 5.73
CA VAL A 40 33.40 -16.50 5.13
C VAL A 40 33.63 -16.69 3.62
N PRO A 41 33.46 -17.90 3.08
CA PRO A 41 33.51 -18.12 1.64
C PRO A 41 32.49 -17.28 0.88
N MET A 42 32.82 -16.83 -0.32
CA MET A 42 32.00 -15.86 -1.07
C MET A 42 30.60 -16.42 -1.40
N GLU A 43 30.50 -17.72 -1.66
CA GLU A 43 29.26 -18.45 -1.85
C GLU A 43 28.34 -18.40 -0.63
N ASN A 44 28.88 -18.20 0.58
CA ASN A 44 28.13 -18.11 1.83
C ASN A 44 27.93 -16.68 2.32
N ALA A 45 28.52 -15.67 1.67
CA ALA A 45 28.48 -14.30 2.14
C ALA A 45 27.05 -13.71 2.23
N HIS A 46 26.13 -14.18 1.38
CA HIS A 46 24.73 -13.76 1.37
C HIS A 46 23.92 -14.25 2.58
N ASN A 47 24.42 -15.26 3.31
CA ASN A 47 23.79 -15.82 4.50
C ASN A 47 24.14 -15.05 5.79
N ILE A 48 25.07 -14.09 5.72
CA ILE A 48 25.47 -13.29 6.88
C ILE A 48 24.52 -12.10 7.06
N GLN A 49 23.89 -12.01 8.24
CA GLN A 49 23.05 -10.87 8.59
C GLN A 49 23.86 -9.56 8.52
N THR A 50 23.31 -8.57 7.82
CA THR A 50 23.94 -7.25 7.69
C THR A 50 23.13 -6.18 8.42
N HIS A 51 23.82 -5.14 8.91
CA HIS A 51 23.18 -3.96 9.44
C HIS A 51 23.12 -2.85 8.39
N ALA A 52 21.99 -2.16 8.33
CA ALA A 52 21.73 -0.93 7.60
C ALA A 52 20.90 0.00 8.50
N ASN A 53 20.78 1.28 8.16
CA ASN A 53 19.96 2.22 8.93
C ASN A 53 18.45 1.96 8.72
N SER A 54 17.95 0.88 9.31
CA SER A 54 16.56 0.42 9.13
C SER A 54 15.54 1.31 9.83
N LEU A 55 15.93 2.08 10.85
CA LEU A 55 15.02 2.96 11.59
C LEU A 55 14.65 4.21 10.77
N ASP A 56 15.62 4.88 10.14
CA ASP A 56 15.33 5.99 9.21
C ASP A 56 14.45 5.54 8.02
N LEU A 57 14.71 4.33 7.52
CA LEU A 57 13.87 3.73 6.47
C LEU A 57 12.45 3.43 6.96
N LEU A 58 12.28 3.02 8.22
CA LEU A 58 10.98 2.81 8.83
C LEU A 58 10.19 4.12 8.92
N ASP A 59 10.82 5.20 9.37
CA ASP A 59 10.19 6.52 9.45
C ASP A 59 9.73 7.00 8.07
N LYS A 60 10.58 6.81 7.05
CA LYS A 60 10.22 7.09 5.64
C LYS A 60 9.03 6.25 5.17
N ALA A 61 9.01 4.96 5.49
CA ALA A 61 7.90 4.08 5.12
C ALA A 61 6.60 4.51 5.81
N GLN A 62 6.66 4.93 7.08
CA GLN A 62 5.51 5.45 7.82
C GLN A 62 4.98 6.75 7.21
N ALA A 63 5.86 7.69 6.84
CA ALA A 63 5.46 8.91 6.15
C ALA A 63 4.76 8.61 4.81
N LYS A 64 5.28 7.67 4.01
CA LYS A 64 4.65 7.25 2.75
C LYS A 64 3.29 6.58 2.97
N LYS A 65 3.15 5.78 4.04
CA LYS A 65 1.88 5.16 4.40
C LYS A 65 0.81 6.23 4.70
N ALA A 66 1.18 7.29 5.41
CA ALA A 66 0.26 8.41 5.69
C ALA A 66 -0.18 9.11 4.39
N ILE A 67 0.76 9.41 3.48
CA ILE A 67 0.45 10.05 2.19
C ILE A 67 -0.50 9.19 1.34
N LEU A 68 -0.23 7.88 1.24
CA LEU A 68 -1.08 6.96 0.47
C LEU A 68 -2.49 6.84 1.09
N SER A 69 -2.61 6.92 2.42
CA SER A 69 -3.89 6.94 3.11
C SER A 69 -4.68 8.22 2.80
N GLU A 70 -4.01 9.37 2.80
CA GLU A 70 -4.65 10.66 2.50
C GLU A 70 -5.06 10.77 1.02
N GLN A 71 -4.27 10.27 0.08
CA GLN A 71 -4.67 10.18 -1.34
C GLN A 71 -5.96 9.39 -1.56
N ASN A 72 -6.21 8.37 -0.75
CA ASN A 72 -7.42 7.56 -0.82
C ASN A 72 -8.67 8.30 -0.29
N ARG A 73 -8.50 9.45 0.37
CA ARG A 73 -9.58 10.29 0.90
C ARG A 73 -9.98 11.42 -0.05
N ILE A 74 -9.27 11.61 -1.15
CA ILE A 74 -9.55 12.67 -2.12
C ILE A 74 -10.64 12.18 -3.09
N SER A 75 -11.85 11.97 -2.57
CA SER A 75 -13.02 11.84 -3.44
C SER A 75 -13.33 13.21 -4.03
N PRO A 76 -13.69 13.33 -5.33
CA PRO A 76 -14.22 14.58 -5.86
C PRO A 76 -15.39 15.04 -4.98
N PRO A 77 -15.52 16.34 -4.68
CA PRO A 77 -16.72 16.82 -4.03
C PRO A 77 -17.92 16.39 -4.88
N PRO A 78 -18.96 15.80 -4.29
CA PRO A 78 -20.15 15.36 -5.02
C PRO A 78 -20.70 16.53 -5.83
N SER A 79 -20.80 16.34 -7.16
CA SER A 79 -21.39 17.35 -8.05
C SER A 79 -22.90 17.21 -7.98
N GLY A 80 -23.58 18.13 -7.30
CA GLY A 80 -25.04 18.12 -7.17
C GLY A 80 -25.55 18.84 -5.91
N VAL A 81 -26.86 19.05 -5.86
CA VAL A 81 -27.54 19.61 -4.68
C VAL A 81 -27.56 18.54 -3.59
N LEU A 82 -26.76 18.75 -2.53
CA LEU A 82 -26.63 17.84 -1.39
C LEU A 82 -27.81 17.88 -0.41
N THR A 83 -28.67 18.88 -0.56
CA THR A 83 -29.88 19.01 0.22
C THR A 83 -30.99 18.16 -0.42
N PRO A 84 -31.56 17.18 0.32
CA PRO A 84 -32.78 16.55 -0.13
C PRO A 84 -33.85 17.63 -0.37
N PRO A 85 -34.70 17.48 -1.40
CA PRO A 85 -35.72 18.48 -1.71
C PRO A 85 -36.63 18.70 -0.50
N PRO A 86 -37.14 19.93 -0.28
CA PRO A 86 -38.06 20.22 0.81
C PRO A 86 -39.26 19.27 0.73
N SER A 87 -39.71 18.78 1.89
CA SER A 87 -40.77 17.75 1.99
C SER A 87 -42.06 18.12 1.24
N SER A 88 -42.32 19.41 1.07
CA SER A 88 -43.43 19.98 0.30
C SER A 88 -43.28 19.87 -1.24
N LYS A 89 -42.18 19.31 -1.74
CA LYS A 89 -41.94 19.02 -3.17
C LYS A 89 -41.72 17.51 -3.45
N LYS A 90 -42.02 16.62 -2.50
CA LYS A 90 -42.08 15.17 -2.82
C LYS A 90 -43.18 14.96 -3.86
N GLN A 91 -42.80 14.52 -5.06
CA GLN A 91 -43.78 13.95 -5.99
C GLN A 91 -44.32 12.68 -5.33
N ASN A 92 -45.62 12.67 -5.03
CA ASN A 92 -46.31 11.49 -4.56
C ASN A 92 -46.45 10.56 -5.77
N SER A 93 -45.47 9.69 -6.00
CA SER A 93 -45.66 8.55 -6.89
C SER A 93 -46.49 7.50 -6.15
N GLU A 94 -47.77 7.80 -5.97
CA GLU A 94 -48.83 6.81 -5.83
C GLU A 94 -49.27 6.46 -7.26
N GLU A 95 -48.67 5.43 -7.83
CA GLU A 95 -49.34 4.61 -8.83
C GLU A 95 -49.35 3.18 -8.27
N GLU A 96 -50.29 3.00 -7.34
CA GLU A 96 -50.97 1.73 -7.14
C GLU A 96 -52.05 1.68 -8.22
N THR A 97 -51.92 0.77 -9.19
CA THR A 97 -53.05 0.34 -10.03
C THR A 97 -52.78 -1.06 -10.56
N GLU A 98 -53.51 -1.99 -9.94
CA GLU A 98 -54.03 -3.29 -10.41
C GLU A 98 -53.09 -4.34 -11.04
#